data_AF-A0A653AAY1-F1
#
_entry.id   AF-A0A653AAY1-F1
#
_cell.length_a   1.000
_cell.length_b   1.000
_cell.length_c   1.000
_cell.angle_alpha   90.00
_cell.angle_beta   90.00
_cell.angle_gamma   90.00
#
_symmetry.space_group_name_H-M   'P 1'
#
loop_
_entity.id
_entity.type
_entity.pdbx_description
1 polymer ?
#
loop_
_entity_poly.entity_id
_entity_poly.type
_entity_poly.pdbx_seq_one_letter_code
_entity_poly.pdbx_strand_id
1 'polypeptide(L)' 'MAKLKMKRYPKKPKATAGVSVMENYLNRCKEVDKENARRKAENGKRDTLRKRIAGLKQKI' A
#
# COMPACT_ATOMS: atom_id res chain seq x y z
N MET A 1 -15.63 6.98 1.97
CA MET A 1 -14.21 6.75 2.31
C MET A 1 -13.32 7.23 1.18
N ALA A 2 -12.15 7.84 1.45
CA ALA A 2 -11.20 8.25 0.41
C ALA A 2 -10.30 7.07 -0.03
N LYS A 3 -9.63 7.17 -1.19
CA LYS A 3 -8.67 6.14 -1.64
C LYS A 3 -7.52 6.08 -0.64
N LEU A 4 -7.13 4.89 -0.19
CA LEU A 4 -6.03 4.73 0.75
C LEU A 4 -4.72 5.12 0.07
N LYS A 5 -4.03 6.13 0.62
CA LYS A 5 -2.71 6.58 0.14
C LYS A 5 -1.65 5.52 0.45
N MET A 6 -0.72 5.26 -0.47
CA MET A 6 0.39 4.33 -0.23
C MET A 6 1.41 4.94 0.73
N LYS A 7 1.96 4.11 1.62
CA LYS A 7 3.09 4.48 2.48
C LYS A 7 4.38 4.57 1.64
N ARG A 8 5.27 5.49 2.02
CA ARG A 8 6.61 5.60 1.46
C ARG A 8 7.58 4.72 2.25
N TYR A 9 8.63 4.26 1.59
CA TYR A 9 9.71 3.54 2.27
C TYR A 9 10.44 4.44 3.28
N PRO A 10 11.01 3.85 4.34
CA PRO A 10 11.91 4.55 5.24
C PRO A 10 13.14 5.08 4.48
N LYS A 11 13.84 6.06 5.06
CA LYS A 11 15.10 6.56 4.49
C LYS A 11 16.15 5.44 4.49
N LYS A 12 16.89 5.32 3.38
CA LYS A 12 17.98 4.36 3.24
C LYS A 12 19.05 4.63 4.31
N PRO A 13 19.58 3.58 4.97
CA PRO A 13 20.71 3.74 5.88
C PRO A 13 21.97 4.21 5.13
N LYS A 14 22.88 4.87 5.85
CA LYS A 14 24.19 5.26 5.32
C LYS A 14 25.01 4.01 4.98
N ALA A 15 25.98 4.15 4.07
CA ALA A 15 26.87 3.05 3.68
C ALA A 15 27.68 2.48 4.87
N THR A 16 28.00 3.32 5.84
CA THR A 16 28.75 2.97 7.07
C THR A 16 27.86 2.50 8.21
N ALA A 17 26.56 2.27 7.97
CA ALA A 17 25.67 1.77 9.01
C ALA A 17 26.05 0.34 9.44
N GLY A 18 25.83 0.00 10.71
CA GLY A 18 26.03 -1.35 11.19
C GLY A 18 25.01 -2.34 10.59
N VAL A 19 25.37 -3.63 10.62
CA VAL A 19 24.55 -4.73 10.06
C VAL A 19 23.13 -4.73 10.63
N SER A 20 22.98 -4.55 11.94
CA SER A 20 21.68 -4.52 12.61
C SER A 20 20.76 -3.40 12.09
N VAL A 21 21.32 -2.25 11.71
CA VAL A 21 20.56 -1.14 11.12
C VAL A 21 20.09 -1.50 9.71
N MET A 22 20.93 -2.20 8.94
CA MET A 22 20.60 -2.67 7.59
C MET A 22 19.49 -3.73 7.63
N GLU A 23 19.57 -4.69 8.56
CA GLU A 23 18.54 -5.71 8.77
C GLU A 23 17.20 -5.08 9.17
N ASN A 24 17.23 -4.15 10.12
CA ASN A 24 16.04 -3.41 10.54
C ASN A 24 15.43 -2.59 9.41
N TYR A 25 16.25 -1.96 8.55
CA TYR A 25 15.76 -1.26 7.37
C TYR A 25 15.02 -2.20 6.41
N LEU A 26 15.59 -3.37 6.12
CA LEU A 26 14.94 -4.36 5.25
C LEU A 26 13.62 -4.86 5.82
N ASN A 27 13.56 -5.14 7.13
CA ASN A 27 12.33 -5.54 7.80
C ASN A 27 11.25 -4.46 7.70
N ARG A 28 11.61 -3.19 7.92
CA ARG A 28 10.67 -2.07 7.77
C ARG A 28 10.17 -1.90 6.34
N CYS A 29 11.02 -2.14 5.33
CA CYS A 29 10.59 -2.13 3.93
C CYS A 29 9.56 -3.23 3.64
N LYS A 30 9.78 -4.46 4.12
CA LYS A 30 8.82 -5.57 3.98
C LYS A 30 7.46 -5.24 4.58
N GLU A 31 7.44 -4.60 5.76
CA GLU A 31 6.18 -4.18 6.39
C GLU A 31 5.45 -3.08 5.59
N VAL A 32 6.20 -2.15 4.99
CA VAL A 32 5.64 -1.15 4.07
C VAL A 32 5.04 -1.81 2.83
N ASP A 33 5.71 -2.80 2.27
CA ASP A 33 5.22 -3.54 1.09
C ASP A 33 3.94 -4.30 1.38
N LYS A 34 3.91 -5.02 2.51
CA LYS A 34 2.73 -5.77 2.96
C LYS A 34 1.52 -4.86 3.13
N GLU A 35 1.70 -3.73 3.78
CA GLU A 35 0.62 -2.76 3.99
C GLU A 35 0.19 -2.06 2.69
N ASN A 36 1.13 -1.73 1.80
CA ASN A 36 0.81 -1.15 0.49
C ASN A 36 0.06 -2.14 -0.41
N ALA A 37 0.41 -3.43 -0.37
CA ALA A 37 -0.31 -4.47 -1.07
C ALA A 37 -1.76 -4.57 -0.58
N ARG A 38 -1.98 -4.55 0.74
CA ARG A 38 -3.33 -4.51 1.32
C ARG A 38 -4.12 -3.29 0.86
N ARG A 39 -3.54 -2.09 0.93
CA ARG A 39 -4.17 -0.84 0.46
C ARG A 39 -4.51 -0.88 -1.03
N LYS A 40 -3.63 -1.46 -1.85
CA LYS A 40 -3.85 -1.61 -3.29
C LYS A 40 -5.03 -2.52 -3.57
N ALA A 41 -5.12 -3.65 -2.88
CA ALA A 41 -6.23 -4.59 -2.99
C ALA A 41 -7.57 -3.95 -2.57
N GLU A 42 -7.61 -3.23 -1.45
CA GLU A 42 -8.83 -2.54 -0.99
C GLU A 42 -9.28 -1.44 -1.94
N ASN A 43 -8.35 -0.63 -2.44
CA ASN A 43 -8.66 0.38 -3.45
C ASN A 43 -9.21 -0.27 -4.73
N GLY A 44 -8.61 -1.38 -5.19
CA GLY A 44 -9.10 -2.11 -6.35
C GLY A 44 -10.50 -2.68 -6.15
N LYS A 45 -10.76 -3.33 -5.00
CA LYS A 45 -12.10 -3.82 -4.62
C LYS A 45 -13.13 -2.69 -4.64
N ARG A 46 -12.78 -1.54 -4.07
CA ARG A 46 -13.66 -0.37 -4.03
C ARG A 46 -13.97 0.17 -5.44
N ASP A 47 -12.98 0.25 -6.31
CA ASP A 47 -13.17 0.73 -7.69
C ASP A 47 -14.10 -0.23 -8.47
N THR A 48 -13.93 -1.54 -8.32
CA THR A 48 -14.83 -2.55 -8.91
C THR A 48 -16.25 -2.43 -8.36
N LEU A 49 -16.42 -2.31 -7.04
CA LEU A 49 -17.74 -2.13 -6.43
C LEU A 49 -18.43 -0.86 -6.93
N ARG A 50 -17.68 0.26 -7.03
CA ARG A 50 -18.21 1.52 -7.56
C ARG A 50 -18.69 1.37 -9.00
N LYS A 51 -17.93 0.69 -9.86
CA LYS A 51 -18.33 0.42 -11.25
C LYS A 51 -19.61 -0.43 -11.31
N ARG A 52 -19.71 -1.47 -10.49
CA ARG A 52 -20.90 -2.33 -10.43
C ARG A 52 -22.14 -1.57 -9.97
N ILE A 53 -22.02 -0.74 -8.93
CA ILE A 53 -23.12 0.11 -8.43
C ILE A 53 -23.55 1.11 -9.51
N ALA A 54 -22.60 1.74 -10.21
CA ALA A 54 -22.91 2.69 -11.28
C ALA A 54 -23.68 2.02 -12.43
N GLY A 55 -23.27 0.81 -12.84
CA GLY A 55 -23.97 0.05 -13.88
C GLY A 55 -25.37 -0.42 -13.49
N LEU A 56 -25.64 -0.66 -12.20
CA LEU A 56 -27.00 -0.96 -11.71
C LEU A 56 -27.90 0.27 -11.79
N LYS A 57 -27.39 1.46 -11.44
CA LYS A 57 -28.16 2.70 -11.49
C LYS A 57 -28.56 3.10 -12.92
N GLN A 58 -27.80 2.71 -13.93
CA GLN A 58 -28.14 2.97 -15.34
C GLN A 58 -29.17 1.98 -15.94
N LYS A 59 -29.47 0.87 -15.24
CA LYS A 59 -30.48 -0.11 -15.67
C LYS A 59 -31.88 0.20 -15.16
N ILE A 60 -32.01 1.19 -14.28
CA ILE A 60 -33.29 1.73 -13.77
C ILE A 60 -33.54 3.03 -14.53
#